data_AF-A0A953F9F3-F1
#
_entry.id   AF-A0A953F9F3-F1
#
_cell.length_a   1.000
_cell.length_b   1.000
_cell.length_c   1.000
_cell.angle_alpha   90.00
_cell.angle_beta   90.00
_cell.angle_gamma   90.00
#
_symmetry.space_group_name_H-M   'P 1'
#
loop_
_entity.id
_entity.type
_entity.pdbx_description
1 polymer ?
#
loop_
_entity_poly.entity_id
_entity_poly.type
_entity_poly.pdbx_seq_one_letter_code
_entity_poly.pdbx_strand_id
1 'polypeptide(L)'
;MRYRVIILIFCLSSINAFSQDPPAPENELNIFTKIVPPSPDASKLASYVETPVSYFTGQPTIEIPIYELKGKELSVPVKLSYKSGGIKVEEISSGIGLGWSLIAGGVITRTVFGLPDEGDIGSVAKPFFDNYQRLWDNRNGYRGRAKVRQGP
;
A
#
# COMPACT_ATOMS: atom_id res chain seq x y z
N MET A 1 -22.19 -64.30 2.07
CA MET A 1 -21.78 -63.11 2.86
C MET A 1 -21.50 -61.87 2.02
N ARG A 2 -21.10 -61.99 0.73
CA ARG A 2 -20.66 -60.87 -0.11
C ARG A 2 -21.72 -59.80 -0.42
N TYR A 3 -22.98 -60.21 -0.64
CA TYR A 3 -24.07 -59.27 -0.97
C TYR A 3 -24.67 -58.53 0.25
N ARG A 4 -24.48 -59.06 1.47
CA ARG A 4 -24.99 -58.43 2.70
C ARG A 4 -24.27 -57.12 3.02
N VAL A 5 -22.98 -57.02 2.69
CA VAL A 5 -22.18 -55.81 2.89
C VAL A 5 -22.52 -54.74 1.87
N ILE A 6 -22.80 -55.14 0.61
CA ILE A 6 -23.17 -54.21 -0.47
C ILE A 6 -24.53 -53.56 -0.19
N ILE A 7 -25.50 -54.32 0.34
CA ILE A 7 -26.82 -53.80 0.73
C ILE A 7 -26.71 -52.77 1.87
N LEU A 8 -25.80 -52.99 2.83
CA LEU A 8 -25.59 -52.04 3.93
C LEU A 8 -24.98 -50.71 3.47
N ILE A 9 -24.06 -50.74 2.50
CA ILE A 9 -23.42 -49.52 1.96
C ILE A 9 -24.42 -48.68 1.15
N PHE A 10 -25.28 -49.32 0.36
CA PHE A 10 -26.33 -48.64 -0.41
C PHE A 10 -27.40 -48.01 0.51
N CYS A 11 -27.64 -48.62 1.67
CA CYS A 11 -28.55 -48.08 2.69
C CYS A 11 -27.96 -46.84 3.38
N LEU A 12 -26.64 -46.82 3.63
CA LEU A 12 -25.95 -45.67 4.22
C LEU A 12 -25.88 -44.45 3.27
N SER A 13 -25.76 -44.66 1.95
CA SER A 13 -25.71 -43.57 0.98
C SER A 13 -27.06 -42.87 0.73
N SER A 14 -28.16 -43.42 1.25
CA SER A 14 -29.52 -42.91 1.04
C SER A 14 -29.95 -41.90 2.11
N ILE A 15 -29.10 -41.64 3.11
CA ILE A 15 -29.35 -40.63 4.14
C ILE A 15 -29.07 -39.24 3.55
N ASN A 16 -30.07 -38.68 2.87
CA ASN A 16 -30.10 -37.25 2.61
C ASN A 16 -30.35 -36.53 3.94
N ALA A 17 -29.30 -36.01 4.56
CA ALA A 17 -29.43 -35.07 5.66
C ALA A 17 -29.98 -33.74 5.09
N PHE A 18 -31.26 -33.47 5.31
CA PHE A 18 -31.77 -32.11 5.18
C PHE A 18 -31.33 -31.32 6.42
N SER A 19 -30.33 -30.46 6.27
CA SER A 19 -30.05 -29.41 7.25
C SER A 19 -30.87 -28.17 6.87
N GLN A 20 -32.13 -28.16 7.27
CA GLN A 20 -32.85 -26.91 7.43
C GLN A 20 -33.48 -26.97 8.80
N ASP A 21 -33.00 -26.11 9.71
CA ASP A 21 -33.68 -25.90 10.97
C ASP A 21 -35.12 -25.51 10.66
N PRO A 22 -36.12 -26.19 11.24
CA PRO A 22 -37.51 -25.79 11.05
C PRO A 22 -37.64 -24.34 11.52
N PRO A 23 -38.32 -23.46 10.76
CA PRO A 23 -38.63 -22.14 11.25
C PRO A 23 -39.36 -22.31 12.59
N ALA A 24 -38.76 -21.77 13.65
CA ALA A 24 -39.27 -21.88 15.01
C ALA A 24 -40.78 -21.54 15.04
N PRO A 25 -41.58 -22.25 15.86
CA PRO A 25 -43.01 -22.02 15.94
C PRO A 25 -43.27 -20.55 16.21
N GLU A 26 -44.11 -19.98 15.35
CA GLU A 26 -44.66 -18.65 15.37
C GLU A 26 -45.51 -18.42 16.63
N ASN A 27 -44.86 -18.36 17.78
CA ASN A 27 -45.42 -17.78 18.99
C ASN A 27 -44.86 -16.37 19.13
N GLU A 28 -45.79 -15.43 18.95
CA GLU A 28 -45.63 -13.99 18.89
C GLU A 28 -44.82 -13.43 20.07
N LEU A 29 -44.02 -12.41 19.77
CA LEU A 29 -43.21 -11.57 20.68
C LEU A 29 -41.82 -12.07 21.05
N ASN A 30 -41.01 -12.46 20.06
CA ASN A 30 -39.55 -12.39 20.18
C ASN A 30 -38.99 -11.28 19.28
N ILE A 31 -39.26 -10.02 19.65
CA ILE A 31 -38.87 -8.82 18.90
C ILE A 31 -37.34 -8.59 18.96
N PHE A 32 -36.61 -9.29 19.82
CA PHE A 32 -35.25 -8.88 20.17
C PHE A 32 -34.09 -9.56 19.42
N THR A 33 -34.21 -10.71 18.76
CA THR A 33 -33.00 -11.30 18.12
C THR A 33 -33.27 -12.22 16.92
N LYS A 34 -34.13 -11.83 15.98
CA LYS A 34 -34.08 -12.42 14.63
C LYS A 34 -33.25 -11.51 13.71
N ILE A 35 -31.93 -11.57 13.86
CA ILE A 35 -31.00 -10.89 12.95
C ILE A 35 -30.92 -11.75 11.69
N VAL A 36 -31.80 -11.48 10.73
CA VAL A 36 -31.68 -12.06 9.38
C VAL A 36 -30.54 -11.32 8.69
N PRO A 37 -29.48 -12.01 8.22
CA PRO A 37 -28.42 -11.33 7.48
C PRO A 37 -29.02 -10.69 6.22
N PRO A 38 -28.56 -9.49 5.83
CA PRO A 38 -28.99 -8.88 4.58
C PRO A 38 -28.68 -9.82 3.41
N SER A 39 -29.48 -9.73 2.35
CA SER A 39 -29.18 -10.47 1.12
C SER A 39 -27.76 -10.12 0.63
N PRO A 40 -27.07 -11.03 -0.07
CA PRO A 40 -25.71 -10.78 -0.57
C PRO A 40 -25.58 -9.46 -1.35
N ASP A 41 -26.63 -9.08 -2.10
CA ASP A 41 -26.66 -7.81 -2.84
C ASP A 41 -26.81 -6.59 -1.91
N ALA A 42 -27.65 -6.68 -0.88
CA ALA A 42 -27.79 -5.62 0.12
C ALA A 42 -26.53 -5.46 0.99
N SER A 43 -25.84 -6.56 1.29
CA SER A 43 -24.55 -6.54 2.01
C SER A 43 -23.45 -5.87 1.19
N LYS A 44 -23.38 -6.15 -0.13
CA LYS A 44 -22.45 -5.45 -1.03
C LYS A 44 -22.74 -3.96 -1.11
N LEU A 45 -24.02 -3.58 -1.17
CA LEU A 45 -24.40 -2.16 -1.17
C LEU A 45 -24.00 -1.46 0.15
N ALA A 46 -24.21 -2.12 1.29
CA ALA A 46 -23.79 -1.61 2.60
C ALA A 46 -22.26 -1.41 2.67
N SER A 47 -21.47 -2.35 2.13
CA SER A 47 -20.00 -2.22 2.10
C SER A 47 -19.49 -1.01 1.28
N TYR A 48 -20.29 -0.55 0.30
CA TYR A 48 -19.97 0.65 -0.48
C TYR A 48 -20.20 1.93 0.33
N VAL A 49 -21.17 1.93 1.25
CA VAL A 49 -21.41 3.02 2.20
C VAL A 49 -20.32 3.06 3.28
N GLU A 50 -19.81 1.90 3.68
CA GLU A 50 -18.79 1.77 4.73
C GLU A 50 -17.38 2.19 4.28
N THR A 51 -17.11 2.29 2.98
CA THR A 51 -15.82 2.78 2.49
C THR A 51 -15.80 4.31 2.56
N PRO A 52 -15.00 4.93 3.44
CA PRO A 52 -15.05 6.36 3.65
C PRO A 52 -14.64 7.11 2.37
N VAL A 53 -15.56 7.93 1.87
CA VAL A 53 -15.28 8.89 0.81
C VAL A 53 -14.79 10.18 1.44
N SER A 54 -13.70 10.73 0.91
CA SER A 54 -13.28 12.07 1.27
C SER A 54 -14.31 13.06 0.72
N TYR A 55 -15.16 13.63 1.57
CA TYR A 55 -16.21 14.58 1.15
C TYR A 55 -15.65 15.84 0.45
N PHE A 56 -14.37 16.16 0.64
CA PHE A 56 -13.71 17.28 -0.03
C PHE A 56 -13.28 16.93 -1.47
N THR A 57 -12.87 15.69 -1.74
CA THR A 57 -12.34 15.28 -3.05
C THR A 57 -13.26 14.34 -3.82
N GLY A 58 -14.30 13.81 -3.19
CA GLY A 58 -15.21 12.80 -3.75
C GLY A 58 -14.57 11.42 -3.95
N GLN A 59 -13.34 11.20 -3.46
CA GLN A 59 -12.61 9.95 -3.71
C GLN A 59 -12.76 8.97 -2.54
N PRO A 60 -13.18 7.71 -2.78
CA PRO A 60 -13.13 6.65 -1.77
C PRO A 60 -11.68 6.32 -1.38
N THR A 61 -11.44 6.21 -0.08
CA THR A 61 -10.17 5.73 0.46
C THR A 61 -10.27 4.24 0.69
N ILE A 62 -9.62 3.44 -0.18
CA ILE A 62 -9.61 1.98 -0.08
C ILE A 62 -8.32 1.54 0.59
N GLU A 63 -8.42 0.97 1.80
CA GLU A 63 -7.30 0.40 2.54
C GLU A 63 -7.53 -1.08 2.82
N ILE A 64 -6.58 -1.93 2.43
CA ILE A 64 -6.61 -3.38 2.68
C ILE A 64 -5.47 -3.72 3.62
N PRO A 65 -5.72 -4.01 4.91
CA PRO A 65 -4.69 -4.48 5.82
C PRO A 65 -4.25 -5.90 5.43
N ILE A 66 -2.94 -6.10 5.21
CA ILE A 66 -2.38 -7.43 4.91
C ILE A 66 -1.93 -8.11 6.21
N TYR A 67 -1.10 -7.41 6.97
CA TYR A 67 -0.50 -7.95 8.18
C TYR A 67 0.00 -6.84 9.09
N GLU A 68 0.17 -7.12 10.37
CA GLU A 68 0.80 -6.18 11.30
C GLU A 68 2.07 -6.84 11.85
N LEU A 69 3.23 -6.30 11.47
CA LEU A 69 4.52 -6.76 11.97
C LEU A 69 4.71 -6.26 13.40
N LYS A 70 4.44 -7.12 14.38
CA LYS A 70 4.57 -6.80 15.81
C LYS A 70 5.99 -7.09 16.30
N GLY A 71 6.76 -6.05 16.57
CA GLY A 71 8.01 -6.11 17.31
C GLY A 71 7.80 -5.89 18.82
N LYS A 72 8.89 -5.96 19.59
CA LYS A 72 8.86 -5.73 21.06
C LYS A 72 8.59 -4.27 21.42
N GLU A 73 9.07 -3.33 20.60
CA GLU A 73 8.99 -1.88 20.84
C GLU A 73 8.24 -1.12 19.74
N LEU A 74 8.08 -1.71 18.56
CA LEU A 74 7.42 -1.08 17.41
C LEU A 74 6.53 -2.07 16.68
N SER A 75 5.32 -1.63 16.32
CA SER A 75 4.40 -2.35 15.45
C SER A 75 4.30 -1.62 14.12
N VAL A 76 4.49 -2.33 13.00
CA VAL A 76 4.39 -1.77 11.66
C VAL A 76 3.22 -2.42 10.92
N PRO A 77 2.14 -1.69 10.64
CA PRO A 77 1.07 -2.20 9.81
C PRO A 77 1.51 -2.25 8.35
N VAL A 78 1.43 -3.44 7.76
CA VAL A 78 1.57 -3.69 6.33
C VAL A 78 0.19 -3.65 5.70
N LYS A 79 -0.10 -2.59 4.95
CA LYS A 79 -1.40 -2.38 4.28
C LYS A 79 -1.23 -1.91 2.84
N LEU A 80 -2.22 -2.22 2.01
CA LEU A 80 -2.35 -1.68 0.66
C LEU A 80 -3.31 -0.51 0.68
N SER A 81 -2.96 0.58 0.01
CA SER A 81 -3.83 1.73 -0.20
C SER A 81 -4.02 1.94 -1.70
N TYR A 82 -5.27 2.09 -2.13
CA TYR A 82 -5.62 2.39 -3.51
C TYR A 82 -6.15 3.81 -3.64
N LYS A 83 -5.66 4.53 -4.67
CA LYS A 83 -6.10 5.88 -5.00
C LYS A 83 -7.08 5.84 -6.17
N SER A 84 -8.34 6.15 -5.90
CA SER A 84 -9.44 6.06 -6.88
C SER A 84 -9.65 7.31 -7.73
N GLY A 85 -8.78 8.33 -7.64
CA GLY A 85 -8.92 9.62 -8.31
C GLY A 85 -8.69 9.65 -9.83
N GLY A 86 -8.63 8.48 -10.47
CA GLY A 86 -8.24 8.31 -11.86
C GLY A 86 -6.73 8.10 -12.03
N ILE A 87 -6.37 7.12 -12.84
CA ILE A 87 -4.97 6.80 -13.20
C ILE A 87 -4.63 7.59 -14.47
N LYS A 88 -3.54 8.37 -14.43
CA LYS A 88 -3.08 9.10 -15.64
C LYS A 88 -2.44 8.11 -16.61
N VAL A 89 -2.54 8.37 -17.92
CA VAL A 89 -1.92 7.51 -18.95
C VAL A 89 -0.41 7.39 -18.76
N GLU A 90 0.23 8.44 -18.26
CA GLU A 90 1.67 8.50 -17.99
C GLU A 90 2.03 8.07 -16.55
N GLU A 91 1.09 7.53 -15.78
CA GLU A 91 1.34 7.10 -14.41
C GLU A 91 2.16 5.80 -14.39
N ILE A 92 3.30 5.83 -13.71
CA ILE A 92 4.18 4.67 -13.56
C ILE A 92 3.62 3.77 -12.47
N SER A 93 3.40 2.49 -12.79
CA SER A 93 2.94 1.51 -11.80
C SER A 93 4.00 1.28 -10.74
N SER A 94 3.57 1.21 -9.48
CA SER A 94 4.43 0.67 -8.44
C SER A 94 4.63 -0.83 -8.65
N GLY A 95 5.55 -1.47 -7.89
CA GLY A 95 5.79 -2.91 -7.99
C GLY A 95 4.56 -3.79 -7.69
N ILE A 96 3.47 -3.22 -7.18
CA ILE A 96 2.21 -3.89 -6.87
C ILE A 96 1.05 -3.48 -7.80
N GLY A 97 1.28 -2.58 -8.76
CA GLY A 97 0.29 -2.17 -9.77
C GLY A 97 -0.01 -0.67 -9.80
N LEU A 98 -0.80 -0.26 -10.80
CA LEU A 98 -1.24 1.13 -10.98
C LEU A 98 -2.23 1.55 -9.89
N GLY A 99 -2.07 2.75 -9.34
CA GLY A 99 -2.94 3.29 -8.30
C GLY A 99 -2.81 2.62 -6.93
N TRP A 100 -2.02 1.55 -6.81
CA TRP A 100 -1.78 0.83 -5.55
C TRP A 100 -0.46 1.27 -4.90
N SER A 101 -0.51 1.49 -3.59
CA SER A 101 0.65 1.80 -2.74
C SER A 101 0.77 0.83 -1.58
N LEU A 102 1.95 0.24 -1.40
CA LEU A 102 2.27 -0.61 -0.24
C LEU A 102 2.78 0.27 0.89
N ILE A 103 2.08 0.24 2.02
CA ILE A 103 2.48 0.92 3.25
C ILE A 103 3.05 -0.16 4.18
N ALA A 104 4.37 -0.19 4.36
CA ALA A 104 5.08 -1.19 5.15
C ALA A 104 6.18 -0.57 6.05
N GLY A 105 6.01 0.69 6.46
CA GLY A 105 6.81 1.32 7.53
C GLY A 105 8.11 2.02 7.12
N GLY A 106 8.57 1.94 5.86
CA GLY A 106 9.77 2.66 5.44
C GLY A 106 9.83 2.94 3.95
N VAL A 107 10.11 4.19 3.59
CA VAL A 107 10.53 4.59 2.25
C VAL A 107 11.64 5.63 2.37
N ILE A 108 12.71 5.49 1.59
CA ILE A 108 13.73 6.52 1.44
C ILE A 108 13.44 7.20 0.11
N THR A 109 12.94 8.43 0.17
CA THR A 109 12.70 9.26 -1.02
C THR A 109 13.68 10.42 -1.03
N ARG A 110 14.16 10.76 -2.22
CA ARG A 110 15.00 11.93 -2.42
C ARG A 110 14.53 12.66 -3.66
N THR A 111 14.35 13.96 -3.52
CA THR A 111 14.11 14.86 -4.64
C THR A 111 15.29 15.82 -4.71
N VAL A 112 16.09 15.73 -5.77
CA VAL A 112 17.23 16.62 -5.98
C VAL A 112 16.75 17.87 -6.73
N PHE A 113 16.96 19.03 -6.13
CA PHE A 113 16.77 20.32 -6.80
C PHE A 113 18.14 20.93 -7.09
N GLY A 114 18.56 20.91 -8.36
CA GLY A 114 19.89 21.35 -8.74
C GLY A 114 20.90 20.21 -8.70
N LEU A 115 21.97 20.36 -7.93
CA LEU A 115 23.05 19.36 -7.87
C LEU A 115 22.85 18.37 -6.71
N PRO A 116 23.07 17.07 -6.92
CA PRO A 116 23.09 16.10 -5.83
C PRO A 116 24.23 16.40 -4.85
N ASP A 117 23.93 16.38 -3.55
CA ASP A 117 24.92 16.60 -2.48
C ASP A 117 26.08 15.59 -2.46
N GLU A 118 25.86 14.36 -2.95
CA GLU A 118 26.88 13.32 -3.09
C GLU A 118 27.62 13.38 -4.42
N GLY A 119 27.23 14.30 -5.31
CA GLY A 119 27.96 14.59 -6.52
C GLY A 119 29.29 15.27 -6.19
N ASP A 120 30.30 15.09 -7.02
CA ASP A 120 31.57 15.81 -6.87
C ASP A 120 31.33 17.32 -7.12
N ILE A 121 30.97 18.04 -6.05
CA ILE A 121 30.86 19.50 -6.01
C ILE A 121 32.18 20.11 -6.52
N GLY A 122 33.30 19.39 -6.37
CA GLY A 122 34.58 19.78 -6.92
C GLY A 122 34.54 19.98 -8.44
N SER A 123 33.91 19.11 -9.21
CA SER A 123 33.97 19.20 -10.68
C SER A 123 33.07 20.30 -11.27
N VAL A 124 31.90 20.54 -10.68
CA VAL A 124 30.94 21.56 -11.15
C VAL A 124 31.18 22.93 -10.51
N ALA A 125 31.67 22.97 -9.26
CA ALA A 125 31.96 24.22 -8.58
C ALA A 125 33.39 24.71 -8.78
N LYS A 126 34.34 23.88 -9.26
CA LYS A 126 35.71 24.33 -9.62
C LYS A 126 35.69 25.56 -10.54
N PRO A 127 34.96 25.58 -11.68
CA PRO A 127 34.91 26.78 -12.52
C PRO A 127 34.36 28.02 -11.79
N PHE A 128 33.40 27.83 -10.88
CA PHE A 128 32.84 28.91 -10.08
C PHE A 128 33.88 29.45 -9.09
N PHE A 129 34.42 28.59 -8.23
CA PHE A 129 35.41 28.96 -7.21
C PHE A 129 36.74 29.46 -7.82
N ASP A 130 37.22 28.86 -8.90
CA ASP A 130 38.42 29.29 -9.62
C ASP A 130 38.29 30.72 -10.16
N ASN A 131 37.10 31.10 -10.63
CA ASN A 131 36.82 32.46 -11.10
C ASN A 131 36.78 33.46 -9.94
N TYR A 132 36.19 33.13 -8.79
CA TYR A 132 36.24 34.01 -7.62
C TYR A 132 37.65 34.19 -7.08
N GLN A 133 38.43 33.11 -7.02
CA GLN A 133 39.83 33.15 -6.59
C GLN A 133 40.64 34.08 -7.50
N ARG A 134 40.51 33.90 -8.82
CA ARG A 134 41.17 34.77 -9.83
C ARG A 134 40.78 36.23 -9.71
N LEU A 135 39.50 36.52 -9.47
CA LEU A 135 39.02 37.90 -9.31
C LEU A 135 39.51 38.53 -8.01
N TRP A 136 39.58 37.76 -6.92
CA TRP A 136 40.10 38.21 -5.64
C TRP A 136 41.61 38.48 -5.69
N ASP A 137 42.37 37.58 -6.32
CA ASP A 137 43.81 37.74 -6.54
C ASP A 137 44.13 38.95 -7.41
N ASN A 138 43.36 39.18 -8.48
CA ASN A 138 43.51 40.36 -9.34
C ASN A 138 43.16 41.67 -8.61
N ARG A 139 42.15 41.66 -7.73
CA ARG A 139 41.79 42.83 -6.92
C ARG A 139 42.88 43.16 -5.90
N ASN A 140 43.50 42.15 -5.31
CA ASN A 140 44.47 42.32 -4.22
C ASN A 140 45.93 42.30 -4.71
N GLY A 141 46.16 42.24 -6.02
CA GLY A 141 47.49 42.35 -6.62
C GLY A 141 48.37 41.09 -6.47
N TYR A 142 47.81 39.95 -6.09
CA TYR A 142 48.56 38.70 -5.92
C TYR A 142 48.78 38.02 -7.28
N ARG A 143 49.79 38.49 -8.03
CA ARG A 143 50.19 37.88 -9.30
C ARG A 143 51.10 36.67 -9.08
N GLY A 144 50.48 35.49 -8.98
CA GLY A 144 51.10 34.21 -9.33
C GLY A 144 51.81 33.44 -8.21
N ARG A 145 51.15 32.37 -7.74
CA ARG A 145 51.70 31.11 -7.17
C ARG A 145 50.47 30.24 -6.87
N ALA A 146 50.29 28.98 -7.26
CA ALA A 146 51.15 27.96 -7.83
C ALA A 146 50.28 26.99 -8.66
N LYS A 147 50.79 26.48 -9.79
CA LYS A 147 50.27 25.22 -10.34
C LYS A 147 50.71 24.11 -9.38
N VAL A 148 49.78 23.53 -8.62
CA VAL A 148 50.02 22.30 -7.88
C VAL A 148 50.34 21.22 -8.91
N ARG A 149 51.59 20.75 -8.88
CA ARG A 149 52.10 19.64 -9.68
C ARG A 149 51.30 18.39 -9.29
N GLN A 150 50.47 17.89 -10.21
CA GLN A 150 49.91 16.54 -10.08
C GLN A 150 51.07 15.56 -10.18
N GLY A 151 51.31 14.82 -9.09
CA GLY A 151 52.14 13.61 -9.10
C GLY A 151 51.40 12.45 -9.77
N PRO A 152 52.11 11.35 -10.08
CA PRO A 152 51.61 10.25 -10.91
C PRO A 152 50.31 9.63 -10.38
#